data_AF-A0A0B7GVB6-F1
#
_entry.id   AF-A0A0B7GVB6-F1
#
_cell.length_a   1.000
_cell.length_b   1.000
_cell.length_c   1.000
_cell.angle_alpha   90.00
_cell.angle_beta   90.00
_cell.angle_gamma   90.00
#
_symmetry.space_group_name_H-M   'P 1'
#
loop_
_entity.id
_entity.type
_entity.pdbx_description
1 polymer ?
#
loop_
_entity_poly.entity_id
_entity_poly.type
_entity_poly.pdbx_seq_one_letter_code
_entity_poly.pdbx_strand_id
1 'polypeptide(L)'
;MKRSKPHEKELPYIPLGIFKLRFPIIHYPLEKVEFIQGLILGVTALSSLPYLMEYLGLPYELAWSLIILEVSLYTLHATLGDPVVP
;
A
#
# COMPACT_ATOMS: atom_id res chain seq x y z
N MET A 1 11.11 -14.44 40.60
CA MET A 1 9.73 -14.38 40.07
C MET A 1 9.27 -12.92 40.00
N LYS A 2 9.60 -12.21 38.92
CA LYS A 2 9.05 -10.89 38.58
C LYS A 2 8.38 -11.02 37.21
N ARG A 3 7.09 -10.67 37.18
CA ARG A 3 6.13 -10.89 36.09
C ARG A 3 6.67 -10.44 34.73
N SER A 4 6.75 -11.37 33.79
CA SER A 4 6.85 -11.11 32.36
C SER A 4 5.65 -10.27 31.92
N LYS A 5 5.91 -9.09 31.34
CA LYS A 5 4.89 -8.34 30.60
C LYS A 5 4.84 -8.94 29.19
N PRO A 6 3.73 -9.58 28.76
CA PRO A 6 3.52 -9.85 27.35
C PRO A 6 3.09 -8.53 26.72
N HIS A 7 4.00 -7.83 26.07
CA HIS A 7 3.61 -7.02 24.92
C HIS A 7 4.07 -7.84 23.73
N GLU A 8 3.11 -8.49 23.07
CA GLU A 8 3.25 -8.88 21.68
C GLU A 8 3.96 -7.74 20.96
N LYS A 9 5.11 -8.05 20.36
CA LYS A 9 5.94 -7.13 19.60
C LYS A 9 5.08 -6.54 18.47
N GLU A 10 4.47 -5.39 18.69
CA GLU A 10 3.95 -4.59 17.58
C GLU A 10 5.11 -4.41 16.58
N LEU A 11 4.86 -4.68 15.29
CA LEU A 11 5.87 -4.50 14.24
C LEU A 11 6.43 -3.08 14.33
N PRO A 12 7.75 -2.87 14.13
CA PRO A 12 8.36 -1.54 14.14
C PRO A 12 7.51 -0.53 13.37
N TYR A 13 7.25 0.64 13.93
CA TYR A 13 6.52 1.71 13.24
C TYR A 13 7.08 3.07 13.64
N ILE A 14 6.99 4.05 12.74
CA ILE A 14 7.24 5.46 13.08
C ILE A 14 5.91 6.06 13.56
N PRO A 15 5.78 6.45 14.84
CA PRO A 15 4.57 7.07 15.34
C PRO A 15 4.43 8.48 14.77
N LEU A 16 3.40 8.70 13.96
CA LEU A 16 3.04 10.00 13.37
C LEU A 16 1.65 10.40 13.89
N GLY A 17 1.56 10.60 15.21
CA GLY A 17 0.32 10.93 15.90
C GLY A 17 -0.68 9.77 15.85
N ILE A 18 -1.77 9.94 15.09
CA ILE A 18 -2.80 8.91 14.87
C ILE A 18 -2.36 7.83 13.87
N PHE A 19 -1.33 8.09 13.06
CA PHE A 19 -0.85 7.19 12.03
C PHE A 19 0.35 6.37 12.53
N LYS A 20 0.33 5.07 12.27
CA LYS A 20 1.45 4.16 12.52
C LYS A 20 2.14 3.93 11.18
N LEU A 21 3.13 4.76 10.85
CA LEU A 21 3.74 4.69 9.54
C LEU A 21 4.63 3.44 9.44
N ARG A 22 4.35 2.60 8.44
CA ARG A 22 5.06 1.33 8.20
C ARG A 22 5.57 1.31 6.76
N PHE A 23 6.89 1.28 6.60
CA PHE A 23 7.51 1.09 5.28
C PHE A 23 7.91 -0.37 5.08
N PRO A 24 7.56 -0.99 3.94
CA PRO A 24 8.08 -2.30 3.57
C PRO A 24 9.61 -2.25 3.55
N ILE A 25 10.27 -3.36 3.90
CA ILE A 25 11.74 -3.53 3.95
C ILE A 25 12.41 -2.95 5.21
N ILE A 26 11.96 -1.80 5.71
CA ILE A 26 12.53 -1.16 6.92
C ILE A 26 11.81 -1.63 8.18
N HIS A 27 10.48 -1.74 8.13
CA HIS A 27 9.65 -1.99 9.30
C HIS A 27 9.16 -3.43 9.41
N TYR A 28 9.11 -4.16 8.30
CA TYR A 28 8.69 -5.55 8.23
C TYR A 28 9.38 -6.26 7.05
N PRO A 29 9.66 -7.57 7.16
CA PRO A 29 10.21 -8.34 6.06
C PRO A 29 9.23 -8.35 4.90
N LEU A 30 9.74 -8.34 3.67
CA LEU A 30 8.89 -8.35 2.49
C LEU A 30 8.18 -9.71 2.38
N GLU A 31 6.93 -9.77 2.84
CA GLU A 31 6.14 -10.99 2.84
C GLU A 31 5.63 -11.33 1.44
N LYS A 32 5.50 -12.63 1.15
CA LYS A 32 5.02 -13.10 -0.16
C LYS A 32 3.62 -12.58 -0.48
N VAL A 33 2.78 -12.45 0.55
CA VAL A 33 1.39 -11.97 0.40
C VAL A 33 1.38 -10.51 -0.05
N GLU A 34 2.20 -9.66 0.56
CA GLU A 34 2.30 -8.24 0.20
C GLU A 34 2.90 -8.04 -1.21
N PHE A 35 3.88 -8.86 -1.59
CA PHE A 35 4.43 -8.84 -2.94
C PHE A 35 3.36 -9.18 -4.00
N ILE A 36 2.60 -10.25 -3.76
CA ILE A 36 1.51 -10.65 -4.66
C ILE A 36 0.42 -9.58 -4.71
N GLN A 37 0.05 -9.00 -3.56
CA GLN A 37 -0.92 -7.91 -3.49
C GLN A 37 -0.46 -6.69 -4.29
N GLY A 38 0.79 -6.25 -4.11
CA GLY A 38 1.36 -5.14 -4.88
C GLY A 38 1.36 -5.43 -6.39
N LEU A 39 1.66 -6.67 -6.78
CA LEU A 39 1.64 -7.09 -8.18
C LEU A 39 0.22 -7.08 -8.77
N ILE A 40 -0.77 -7.58 -8.04
CA ILE A 40 -2.19 -7.55 -8.45
C ILE A 40 -2.68 -6.11 -8.59
N LEU A 41 -2.32 -5.22 -7.65
CA LEU A 41 -2.69 -3.80 -7.73
C LEU A 41 -2.09 -3.15 -8.97
N GLY A 42 -0.80 -3.39 -9.24
CA GLY A 42 -0.14 -2.88 -10.44
C GLY A 42 -0.80 -3.37 -11.73
N VAL A 43 -1.09 -4.67 -11.84
CA VAL A 43 -1.76 -5.24 -13.04
C VAL A 43 -3.18 -4.71 -13.20
N THR A 44 -3.94 -4.61 -12.12
CA THR A 44 -5.32 -4.09 -12.14
C THR A 44 -5.36 -2.61 -12.56
N ALA A 45 -4.44 -1.79 -12.04
CA ALA A 45 -4.33 -0.39 -12.39
C ALA A 45 -3.93 -0.20 -13.87
N LEU A 46 -2.98 -1.01 -14.37
CA LEU A 46 -2.61 -1.01 -15.80
C LEU A 46 -3.75 -1.47 -16.70
N SER A 47 -4.53 -2.47 -16.27
CA SER A 47 -5.72 -2.94 -16.99
C SER A 47 -6.78 -1.84 -17.14
N SER A 48 -6.85 -0.90 -16.19
CA SER A 48 -7.81 0.21 -16.22
C SER A 48 -7.46 1.30 -17.24
N LEU A 49 -6.20 1.37 -17.70
CA LEU A 49 -5.73 2.35 -18.69
C LEU A 49 -6.53 2.37 -20.00
N PRO A 50 -6.70 1.24 -20.72
CA PRO A 50 -7.52 1.22 -21.93
C PRO A 50 -8.97 1.60 -21.65
N TYR A 51 -9.53 1.25 -20.48
CA TYR A 51 -10.90 1.65 -20.13
C TYR A 51 -11.05 3.16 -19.98
N LEU A 52 -10.08 3.85 -19.36
CA LEU A 52 -10.10 5.30 -19.28
C LEU A 52 -9.99 5.96 -20.66
N MET A 53 -9.23 5.37 -21.57
CA MET A 53 -9.09 5.89 -22.93
C MET A 53 -10.35 5.63 -23.78
N GLU A 54 -10.93 4.43 -23.70
CA GLU A 54 -12.04 4.00 -24.56
C GLU A 54 -13.39 4.56 -24.12
N TYR A 55 -13.68 4.52 -22.82
CA TYR A 55 -15.00 4.93 -22.31
C TYR A 55 -15.03 6.40 -21.89
N LEU A 56 -13.92 6.93 -21.37
CA LEU A 56 -13.84 8.31 -20.89
C LEU A 56 -13.24 9.26 -21.94
N GLY A 57 -12.69 8.72 -23.04
CA GLY A 57 -12.10 9.51 -24.12
C GLY A 57 -10.83 10.25 -23.72
N LEU A 58 -10.17 9.83 -22.63
CA LEU A 58 -9.00 10.53 -22.12
C LEU A 58 -7.77 10.30 -23.01
N PRO A 59 -6.95 11.33 -23.25
CA PRO A 59 -5.63 11.14 -23.85
C PRO A 59 -4.74 10.32 -22.91
N TYR A 60 -3.81 9.57 -23.51
CA TYR A 60 -2.89 8.67 -22.81
C TYR A 60 -2.19 9.34 -21.61
N GLU A 61 -1.65 10.55 -21.81
CA GLU A 61 -0.96 11.31 -20.77
C GLU A 61 -1.82 11.56 -19.52
N LEU A 62 -3.11 11.86 -19.71
CA LEU A 62 -4.05 12.08 -18.60
C LEU A 62 -4.44 10.76 -17.93
N ALA A 63 -4.72 9.72 -18.71
CA ALA A 63 -5.05 8.40 -18.17
C ALA A 63 -3.90 7.81 -17.34
N TRP A 64 -2.66 7.93 -17.83
CA TRP A 64 -1.46 7.48 -17.13
C TRP A 64 -1.21 8.28 -15.85
N SER A 65 -1.41 9.60 -15.89
CA SER A 65 -1.29 10.46 -14.71
C SER A 65 -2.30 10.09 -13.61
N LEU A 66 -3.54 9.78 -14.00
CA LEU A 66 -4.58 9.35 -13.06
C LEU A 66 -4.24 8.02 -12.39
N ILE A 67 -3.68 7.07 -13.15
CA ILE A 67 -3.24 5.78 -12.62
C ILE A 67 -2.07 5.95 -11.65
N ILE A 68 -1.07 6.77 -11.98
CA ILE A 68 0.05 7.04 -11.06
C ILE A 68 -0.46 7.65 -9.75
N LEU A 69 -1.40 8.59 -9.82
CA LEU A 69 -2.01 9.18 -8.64
C LEU A 69 -2.79 8.16 -7.82
N GLU A 70 -3.58 7.31 -8.47
CA GLU A 70 -4.36 6.24 -7.83
C GLU A 70 -3.44 5.24 -7.08
N VAL A 71 -2.42 4.70 -7.76
CA VAL A 71 -1.44 3.79 -7.15
C VAL A 71 -0.67 4.47 -6.01
N SER A 72 -0.34 5.75 -6.15
CA SER A 72 0.36 6.51 -5.10
C SER A 72 -0.51 6.70 -3.86
N LEU A 73 -1.80 7.02 -4.03
CA LEU A 73 -2.76 7.16 -2.93
C LEU A 73 -3.04 5.81 -2.26
N TYR A 74 -3.10 4.73 -3.04
CA TYR A 74 -3.26 3.37 -2.51
C TYR A 74 -2.06 2.96 -1.66
N THR A 75 -0.85 3.25 -2.14
CA THR A 75 0.40 3.02 -1.40
C THR A 75 0.46 3.89 -0.15
N LEU A 76 0.05 5.16 -0.24
CA LEU A 76 0.01 6.07 0.90
C LEU A 76 -0.93 5.54 2.00
N HIS A 77 -2.12 5.07 1.62
CA HIS A 77 -3.07 4.45 2.55
C HIS A 77 -2.46 3.23 3.26
N ALA A 78 -1.81 2.33 2.51
CA ALA A 78 -1.12 1.18 3.08
C ALA A 78 0.01 1.59 4.05
N THR A 79 0.77 2.64 3.71
CA THR A 79 1.86 3.13 4.59
C THR A 79 1.38 3.81 5.86
N LEU A 80 0.16 4.38 5.88
CA LEU A 80 -0.39 5.12 7.02
C LEU A 80 -0.91 4.23 8.17
N GLY A 81 -0.81 2.91 8.03
CA GLY A 81 -0.98 1.98 9.14
C GLY A 81 -2.23 1.10 9.05
N ASP A 82 -2.80 0.91 7.85
CA ASP A 82 -3.78 -0.15 7.65
C ASP A 82 -3.11 -1.53 7.87
N PRO A 83 -3.65 -2.37 8.77
CA PRO A 83 -3.16 -3.73 8.93
C PRO A 83 -3.63 -4.56 7.72
N VAL A 84 -2.84 -4.55 6.64
CA VAL A 84 -3.04 -5.44 5.48
C VAL A 84 -2.90 -6.92 5.87
N VAL A 85 -2.36 -7.23 7.06
CA VAL A 85 -2.33 -8.57 7.66
C VAL A 85 -2.53 -8.45 9.18
N PRO A 86 -3.46 -9.19 9.80
CA PRO A 86 -3.57 -9.32 11.26
C PRO A 86 -2.44 -10.16 11.87
#